data_AF-A0A409W3R7-F1
#
_entry.id   AF-A0A409W3R7-F1
#
_cell.length_a   1.000
_cell.length_b   1.000
_cell.length_c   1.000
_cell.angle_alpha   90.00
_cell.angle_beta   90.00
_cell.angle_gamma   90.00
#
_symmetry.space_group_name_H-M   'P 1'
#
loop_
_entity.id
_entity.type
_entity.pdbx_description
1 polymer ?
#
loop_
_entity_poly.entity_id
_entity_poly.type
_entity_poly.pdbx_seq_one_letter_code
_entity_poly.pdbx_strand_id
1 'polypeptide(L)'
;MSTFSLSQPSQTLPSCSALKALSDHFLDHEVHVEDVHLDIEEEQSIIPDLVAEDFESSEDASNNITATSSKNSTIKASQLDSSGPTLQGSLPKLHDVAKGTLLLTDVFSLMQQCSRFLVDKKLVQSADEFFSDVPLSTAPSLICLWILSECDTIDINNNPLGPDVIRSSFSHAQKMRACMTYTFGRLYGLGKQAWTEHRGPGGKIDSSGNPSVSELVSRYMLSLHRRKIQKGDVSTSARAMDISILERLYDYNFTNPEVVTEVRRYRAGNRREPKSLHDWGGPMARNALHAIYLIAFFCLLRIDEVLKIRLDQIEVDGDKVTLTLWYRKTHQYGDIKPFVLHCLNDYDSHLCPVRALANWIKMSKISQGYLFRRIVSGDRPSASDKPMTSEQFLLMYRHNLMDIGVEPGPYGTHSFRRGGCQYLASVRRWPLRRICEWGGWSQEFTNMTIVKYLISWNDNPNESRDDFLNPKQQ
;
A
#
# COMPACT_ATOMS: atom_id res chain seq x y z
N MET A 1 -57.35 -0.35 -13.69
CA MET A 1 -56.10 -0.79 -14.35
C MET A 1 -55.56 0.39 -15.11
N SER A 2 -54.66 1.15 -14.47
CA SER A 2 -54.10 2.37 -15.02
C SER A 2 -52.59 2.30 -14.82
N THR A 3 -51.89 1.89 -15.88
CA THR A 3 -50.44 1.75 -15.92
C THR A 3 -49.79 3.13 -15.96
N PHE A 4 -49.22 3.57 -14.85
CA PHE A 4 -48.32 4.73 -14.82
C PHE A 4 -46.94 4.29 -15.31
N SER A 5 -46.55 4.80 -16.49
CA SER A 5 -45.19 4.76 -17.00
C SER A 5 -44.35 5.77 -16.23
N LEU A 6 -43.41 5.29 -15.40
CA LEU A 6 -42.37 6.08 -14.78
C LEU A 6 -41.20 6.19 -15.77
N SER A 7 -41.13 7.31 -16.48
CA SER A 7 -39.95 7.73 -17.21
C SER A 7 -38.80 7.99 -16.23
N GLN A 8 -37.71 7.23 -16.33
CA GLN A 8 -36.46 7.57 -15.65
C GLN A 8 -35.91 8.89 -16.20
N PRO A 9 -35.37 9.79 -15.37
CA PRO A 9 -34.72 11.00 -15.87
C PRO A 9 -33.39 10.60 -16.53
N SER A 10 -33.30 10.83 -17.84
CA SER A 10 -32.04 10.77 -18.59
C SER A 10 -31.10 11.85 -18.06
N GLN A 11 -30.14 11.46 -17.23
CA GLN A 11 -29.05 12.35 -16.81
C GLN A 11 -28.15 12.59 -18.03
N THR A 12 -28.35 13.73 -18.69
CA THR A 12 -27.40 14.24 -19.67
C THR A 12 -26.17 14.72 -18.93
N LEU A 13 -25.06 13.97 -19.04
CA LEU A 13 -23.75 14.39 -18.55
C LEU A 13 -23.33 15.67 -19.30
N PRO A 14 -22.69 16.64 -18.63
CA PRO A 14 -22.46 17.95 -19.21
C PRO A 14 -21.27 17.91 -20.19
N SER A 15 -21.23 18.86 -21.14
CA SER A 15 -20.22 18.94 -22.19
C SER A 15 -18.79 19.14 -21.64
N CYS A 16 -17.78 18.87 -22.48
CA CYS A 16 -16.34 18.96 -22.13
C CYS A 16 -15.93 20.31 -21.48
N SER A 17 -16.67 21.40 -21.73
CA SER A 17 -16.48 22.71 -21.11
C SER A 17 -16.98 22.82 -19.65
N ALA A 18 -17.94 22.00 -19.25
CA ALA A 18 -18.47 21.95 -17.88
C ALA A 18 -17.59 21.13 -16.93
N LEU A 19 -16.83 20.16 -17.45
CA LEU A 19 -15.86 19.36 -16.69
C LEU A 19 -14.75 20.21 -16.04
N LYS A 20 -14.46 21.38 -16.61
CA LYS A 20 -13.46 22.31 -16.09
C LYS A 20 -14.00 23.21 -14.96
N ALA A 21 -15.28 23.60 -15.02
CA ALA A 21 -15.96 24.32 -13.93
C ALA A 21 -16.30 23.40 -12.73
N LEU A 22 -16.39 22.10 -12.97
CA LEU A 22 -16.53 21.07 -11.94
C LEU A 22 -15.30 20.98 -11.00
N SER A 23 -14.12 21.40 -11.47
CA SER A 23 -12.87 21.45 -10.67
C SER A 23 -12.99 22.28 -9.39
N ASP A 24 -13.74 23.38 -9.40
CA ASP A 24 -13.78 24.30 -8.25
C ASP A 24 -14.83 23.90 -7.19
N HIS A 25 -15.79 23.05 -7.54
CA HIS A 25 -16.88 22.65 -6.63
C HIS A 25 -16.61 21.34 -5.85
N PHE A 26 -15.68 20.51 -6.30
CA PHE A 26 -15.37 19.21 -5.68
C PHE A 26 -14.20 19.23 -4.70
N LEU A 27 -13.36 20.25 -4.81
CA LEU A 27 -12.12 20.34 -4.06
C LEU A 27 -12.39 21.03 -2.74
N ASP A 28 -12.07 20.33 -1.66
CA ASP A 28 -12.04 20.93 -0.33
C ASP A 28 -10.99 22.07 -0.33
N HIS A 29 -11.42 23.27 0.04
CA HIS A 29 -10.54 24.45 0.10
C HIS A 29 -9.54 24.37 1.28
N GLU A 30 -9.72 23.42 2.20
CA GLU A 30 -8.81 23.11 3.31
C GLU A 30 -7.74 22.05 2.97
N VAL A 31 -7.50 21.75 1.69
CA VAL A 31 -6.39 20.88 1.27
C VAL A 31 -5.18 21.75 0.98
N HIS A 32 -4.12 21.63 1.79
CA HIS A 32 -2.90 22.40 1.61
C HIS A 32 -2.02 21.82 0.49
N VAL A 33 -1.23 22.66 -0.17
CA VAL A 33 -0.32 22.25 -1.27
C VAL A 33 0.68 21.18 -0.80
N GLU A 34 1.08 21.22 0.47
CA GLU A 34 1.94 20.23 1.10
C GLU A 34 1.28 18.85 1.19
N ASP A 35 -0.03 18.79 1.47
CA ASP A 35 -0.81 17.54 1.50
C ASP A 35 -0.87 16.89 0.11
N VAL A 36 -1.02 17.72 -0.93
CA VAL A 36 -1.05 17.27 -2.33
C VAL A 36 0.26 16.61 -2.74
N HIS A 37 1.39 17.21 -2.35
CA HIS A 37 2.70 16.65 -2.67
C HIS A 37 2.91 15.30 -1.97
N LEU A 38 2.50 15.19 -0.70
CA LEU A 38 2.60 13.95 0.08
C LEU A 38 1.77 12.80 -0.51
N ASP A 39 0.55 13.10 -0.99
CA ASP A 39 -0.36 12.12 -1.59
C ASP A 39 0.14 11.59 -2.95
N ILE A 40 0.70 12.44 -3.80
CA ILE A 40 1.38 12.03 -5.05
C ILE A 40 2.50 11.04 -4.75
N GLU A 41 3.35 11.35 -3.76
CA GLU A 41 4.46 10.49 -3.44
C GLU A 41 4.03 9.20 -2.69
N GLU A 42 2.92 9.20 -1.96
CA GLU A 42 2.32 7.99 -1.36
C GLU A 42 1.80 7.06 -2.46
N GLU A 43 1.15 7.61 -3.48
CA GLU A 43 0.65 6.90 -4.65
C GLU A 43 1.77 6.25 -5.47
N GLN A 44 2.87 6.97 -5.71
CA GLN A 44 4.04 6.43 -6.41
C GLN A 44 4.65 5.20 -5.72
N SER A 45 4.45 5.03 -4.41
CA SER A 45 4.94 3.86 -3.67
C SER A 45 4.15 2.57 -3.93
N ILE A 46 2.91 2.70 -4.41
CA ILE A 46 1.92 1.62 -4.66
C ILE A 46 2.11 0.98 -6.05
N ILE A 47 2.72 1.72 -6.98
CA ILE A 47 3.06 1.25 -8.33
C ILE A 47 4.24 0.24 -8.25
N PRO A 48 4.25 -0.85 -9.04
CA PRO A 48 5.44 -1.68 -9.18
C PRO A 48 6.59 -0.89 -9.76
N ASP A 49 7.77 -0.97 -9.15
CA ASP A 49 9.03 -0.64 -9.82
C ASP A 49 9.40 -1.77 -10.77
N LEU A 50 8.61 -1.97 -11.82
CA LEU A 50 9.05 -2.82 -12.93
C LEU A 50 9.98 -2.07 -13.89
N VAL A 51 10.25 -0.78 -13.69
CA VAL A 51 11.03 0.03 -14.64
C VAL A 51 11.55 1.31 -13.98
N ALA A 52 12.60 1.17 -13.18
CA ALA A 52 13.39 2.31 -12.70
C ALA A 52 14.48 2.75 -13.69
N GLU A 53 14.72 2.02 -14.78
CA GLU A 53 15.85 2.28 -15.70
C GLU A 53 15.56 3.11 -16.96
N ASP A 54 14.38 3.71 -17.18
CA ASP A 54 14.24 4.69 -18.29
C ASP A 54 13.53 6.00 -17.93
N PHE A 55 13.66 6.46 -16.69
CA PHE A 55 13.20 7.79 -16.27
C PHE A 55 14.38 8.76 -16.01
N GLU A 56 15.51 8.57 -16.70
CA GLU A 56 16.52 9.62 -16.77
C GLU A 56 16.05 10.70 -17.76
N SER A 57 15.97 11.93 -17.26
CA SER A 57 15.80 13.15 -18.06
C SER A 57 16.90 13.24 -19.12
N SER A 58 16.53 13.51 -20.36
CA SER A 58 17.42 13.63 -21.51
C SER A 58 18.36 14.86 -21.50
N GLU A 59 18.69 15.42 -20.33
CA GLU A 59 19.52 16.63 -20.25
C GLU A 59 21.02 16.35 -20.05
N ASP A 60 21.44 15.14 -19.64
CA ASP A 60 22.86 14.83 -19.42
C ASP A 60 23.55 14.03 -20.55
N ALA A 61 22.86 13.76 -21.66
CA ALA A 61 23.41 12.98 -22.79
C ALA A 61 24.21 13.80 -23.81
N SER A 62 24.67 15.00 -23.46
CA SER A 62 25.59 15.79 -24.28
C SER A 62 27.03 15.56 -23.83
N ASN A 63 27.55 14.33 -23.99
CA ASN A 63 28.98 14.03 -24.17
C ASN A 63 29.22 12.51 -24.17
N ASN A 64 28.99 11.86 -25.31
CA ASN A 64 29.94 10.90 -25.91
C ASN A 64 29.29 10.21 -27.10
N ILE A 65 29.64 10.70 -28.29
CA ILE A 65 29.44 9.99 -29.55
C ILE A 65 30.42 8.81 -29.57
N THR A 66 29.91 7.59 -29.53
CA THR A 66 30.48 6.49 -30.32
C THR A 66 29.41 5.45 -30.62
N ALA A 67 29.25 5.18 -31.91
CA ALA A 67 28.25 4.32 -32.50
C ALA A 67 28.50 2.84 -32.18
N THR A 68 27.47 2.13 -31.71
CA THR A 68 27.25 0.72 -32.03
C THR A 68 25.77 0.41 -32.01
N SER A 69 25.26 -0.11 -33.13
CA SER A 69 23.86 -0.46 -33.36
C SER A 69 23.40 -1.62 -32.47
N SER A 70 22.21 -1.50 -31.87
CA SER A 70 21.37 -2.66 -31.56
C SER A 70 19.88 -2.29 -31.63
N LYS A 71 19.10 -3.21 -32.18
CA LYS A 71 17.75 -3.01 -32.74
C LYS A 71 16.69 -2.89 -31.65
N ASN A 72 15.97 -1.77 -31.60
CA ASN A 72 14.71 -1.65 -30.87
C ASN A 72 13.54 -2.16 -31.73
N SER A 73 12.84 -3.18 -31.24
CA SER A 73 11.58 -3.66 -31.81
C SER A 73 10.42 -2.80 -31.32
N THR A 74 9.93 -1.92 -32.19
CA THR A 74 8.70 -1.15 -32.02
C THR A 74 7.49 -2.09 -32.03
N ILE A 75 6.81 -2.29 -30.90
CA ILE A 75 5.48 -2.92 -30.88
C ILE A 75 4.45 -1.81 -31.11
N LYS A 76 3.88 -1.77 -32.32
CA LYS A 76 2.79 -0.86 -32.69
C LYS A 76 1.48 -1.36 -32.08
N ALA A 77 0.71 -0.44 -31.49
CA ALA A 77 -0.62 -0.65 -30.90
C ALA A 77 -1.74 -0.87 -31.95
N SER A 78 -1.49 -1.64 -33.01
CA SER A 78 -2.46 -1.85 -34.10
C SER A 78 -2.91 -3.32 -34.27
N GLN A 79 -2.89 -4.11 -33.20
CA GLN A 79 -3.46 -5.46 -33.20
C GLN A 79 -4.27 -5.72 -31.92
N LEU A 80 -5.42 -5.07 -31.84
CA LEU A 80 -6.54 -5.50 -31.00
C LEU A 80 -7.66 -5.89 -31.95
N ASP A 81 -7.53 -7.06 -32.57
CA ASP A 81 -8.58 -7.64 -33.39
C ASP A 81 -9.70 -8.18 -32.51
N SER A 82 -10.91 -7.85 -32.93
CA SER A 82 -12.20 -8.30 -32.43
C SER A 82 -12.38 -9.81 -32.59
N SER A 83 -11.95 -10.60 -31.62
CA SER A 83 -12.52 -11.93 -31.35
C SER A 83 -12.20 -12.35 -29.92
N GLY A 84 -13.23 -12.34 -29.06
CA GLY A 84 -13.09 -12.75 -27.67
C GLY A 84 -12.94 -14.27 -27.55
N PRO A 85 -12.16 -14.77 -26.59
CA PRO A 85 -12.29 -16.16 -26.16
C PRO A 85 -13.47 -16.27 -25.20
N THR A 86 -14.48 -17.04 -25.62
CA THR A 86 -15.55 -17.54 -24.76
C THR A 86 -14.94 -18.41 -23.66
N LEU A 87 -14.80 -17.88 -22.44
CA LEU A 87 -14.51 -18.68 -21.25
C LEU A 87 -15.82 -18.90 -20.49
N GLN A 88 -16.49 -19.97 -20.87
CA GLN A 88 -17.53 -20.60 -20.10
C GLN A 88 -16.85 -21.44 -19.01
N GLY A 89 -16.81 -20.93 -17.78
CA GLY A 89 -16.19 -21.62 -16.64
C GLY A 89 -16.25 -20.78 -15.37
N SER A 90 -16.95 -21.29 -14.37
CA SER A 90 -17.22 -20.74 -13.03
C SER A 90 -16.26 -19.66 -12.50
N LEU A 91 -16.81 -18.51 -12.10
CA LEU A 91 -16.14 -17.50 -11.28
C LEU A 91 -15.42 -18.16 -10.09
N PRO A 92 -14.13 -17.90 -9.86
CA PRO A 92 -13.57 -18.03 -8.53
C PRO A 92 -14.11 -16.88 -7.69
N LYS A 93 -15.00 -17.19 -6.74
CA LYS A 93 -15.17 -16.37 -5.53
C LYS A 93 -13.82 -16.39 -4.82
N LEU A 94 -13.07 -15.30 -4.75
CA LEU A 94 -11.95 -15.20 -3.81
C LEU A 94 -11.68 -13.77 -3.39
N HIS A 95 -11.40 -13.67 -2.10
CA HIS A 95 -11.16 -12.53 -1.24
C HIS A 95 -9.79 -11.85 -1.52
N ASP A 96 -9.39 -11.76 -2.79
CA ASP A 96 -8.01 -11.48 -3.18
C ASP A 96 -7.76 -10.00 -3.53
N VAL A 97 -7.71 -9.10 -2.53
CA VAL A 97 -7.20 -7.73 -2.74
C VAL A 97 -6.32 -7.23 -1.59
N ALA A 98 -5.76 -8.11 -0.77
CA ALA A 98 -4.83 -7.74 0.32
C ALA A 98 -3.35 -7.61 -0.12
N LYS A 99 -3.11 -6.95 -1.27
CA LYS A 99 -1.75 -6.53 -1.70
C LYS A 99 -1.80 -5.10 -2.24
N GLY A 100 -1.02 -4.23 -1.61
CA GLY A 100 -0.77 -2.84 -2.03
C GLY A 100 0.24 -2.73 -3.17
N THR A 101 0.28 -3.71 -4.07
CA THR A 101 1.12 -3.67 -5.29
C THR A 101 0.28 -4.13 -6.46
N LEU A 102 0.16 -3.28 -7.47
CA LEU A 102 -0.64 -3.50 -8.66
C LEU A 102 0.12 -4.40 -9.65
N LEU A 103 -0.25 -5.65 -9.90
CA LEU A 103 0.47 -6.45 -10.91
C LEU A 103 0.24 -5.89 -12.33
N LEU A 104 1.13 -6.21 -13.28
CA LEU A 104 0.96 -5.76 -14.67
C LEU A 104 -0.38 -6.25 -15.28
N THR A 105 -0.84 -7.43 -14.88
CA THR A 105 -2.18 -7.94 -15.22
C THR A 105 -3.31 -7.06 -14.65
N ASP A 106 -3.11 -6.51 -13.46
CA ASP A 106 -4.09 -5.64 -12.80
C ASP A 106 -4.12 -4.27 -13.47
N VAL A 107 -2.96 -3.75 -13.92
CA VAL A 107 -2.86 -2.54 -14.76
C VAL A 107 -3.71 -2.69 -16.01
N PHE A 108 -3.49 -3.75 -16.80
CA PHE A 108 -4.24 -3.95 -18.04
C PHE A 108 -5.76 -4.12 -17.80
N SER A 109 -6.13 -4.82 -16.73
CA SER A 109 -7.55 -4.96 -16.36
C SER A 109 -8.20 -3.62 -16.02
N LEU A 110 -7.52 -2.79 -15.22
CA LEU A 110 -8.01 -1.46 -14.84
C LEU A 110 -8.03 -0.48 -16.02
N MET A 111 -7.04 -0.55 -16.92
CA MET A 111 -7.05 0.23 -18.16
C MET A 111 -8.29 -0.10 -19.01
N GLN A 112 -8.61 -1.38 -19.18
CA GLN A 112 -9.81 -1.79 -19.93
C GLN A 112 -11.10 -1.31 -19.26
N GLN A 113 -11.17 -1.35 -17.93
CA GLN A 113 -12.32 -0.83 -17.18
C GLN A 113 -12.50 0.68 -17.39
N CYS A 114 -11.40 1.44 -17.32
CA CYS A 114 -11.38 2.87 -17.61
C CYS A 114 -11.84 3.16 -19.05
N SER A 115 -11.26 2.47 -20.05
CA SER A 115 -11.65 2.62 -21.46
C SER A 115 -13.15 2.40 -21.68
N ARG A 116 -13.71 1.32 -21.11
CA ARG A 116 -15.14 1.02 -21.21
C ARG A 116 -15.98 2.12 -20.59
N PHE A 117 -15.63 2.56 -19.38
CA PHE A 117 -16.35 3.64 -18.71
C PHE A 117 -16.38 4.93 -19.55
N LEU A 118 -15.22 5.38 -20.05
CA LEU A 118 -15.13 6.64 -20.80
C LEU A 118 -15.90 6.59 -22.13
N VAL A 119 -15.82 5.47 -22.85
CA VAL A 119 -16.53 5.27 -24.13
C VAL A 119 -18.03 5.10 -23.92
N ASP A 120 -18.45 4.26 -22.96
CA ASP A 120 -19.88 4.01 -22.68
C ASP A 120 -20.61 5.28 -22.22
N LYS A 121 -19.91 6.14 -21.46
CA LYS A 121 -20.42 7.44 -21.03
C LYS A 121 -20.29 8.54 -22.08
N LYS A 122 -19.74 8.22 -23.26
CA LYS A 122 -19.49 9.16 -24.37
C LYS A 122 -18.64 10.37 -23.95
N LEU A 123 -17.72 10.14 -23.02
CA LEU A 123 -16.76 11.15 -22.56
C LEU A 123 -15.57 11.27 -23.54
N VAL A 124 -15.28 10.18 -24.25
CA VAL A 124 -14.32 10.11 -25.36
C VAL A 124 -14.90 9.26 -26.49
N GLN A 125 -14.43 9.47 -27.71
CA GLN A 125 -14.86 8.70 -28.88
C GLN A 125 -14.20 7.32 -28.93
N SER A 126 -12.93 7.24 -28.52
CA SER A 126 -12.17 6.00 -28.45
C SER A 126 -11.21 6.01 -27.25
N ALA A 127 -10.76 4.83 -26.85
CA ALA A 127 -9.76 4.70 -25.78
C ALA A 127 -8.44 5.41 -26.13
N ASP A 128 -8.05 5.42 -27.41
CA ASP A 128 -6.82 6.03 -27.90
C ASP A 128 -6.84 7.56 -27.81
N GLU A 129 -8.03 8.18 -27.74
CA GLU A 129 -8.16 9.62 -27.50
C GLU A 129 -7.71 9.98 -26.07
N PHE A 130 -7.96 9.09 -25.11
CA PHE A 130 -7.59 9.29 -23.71
C PHE A 130 -6.17 8.79 -23.42
N PHE A 131 -5.85 7.59 -23.89
CA PHE A 131 -4.57 6.94 -23.67
C PHE A 131 -3.62 7.24 -24.84
N SER A 132 -2.89 8.36 -24.73
CA SER A 132 -1.96 8.87 -25.74
C SER A 132 -0.72 9.48 -25.07
N ASP A 133 0.37 9.58 -25.85
CA ASP A 133 1.57 10.38 -25.58
C ASP A 133 1.31 11.90 -25.64
N VAL A 134 0.13 12.31 -26.10
CA VAL A 134 -0.37 13.69 -26.03
C VAL A 134 -1.78 13.66 -25.41
N PRO A 135 -1.87 13.49 -24.07
CA PRO A 135 -3.15 13.35 -23.39
C PRO A 135 -4.02 14.61 -23.51
N LEU A 136 -5.34 14.40 -23.51
CA LEU A 136 -6.31 15.50 -23.50
C LEU A 136 -6.08 16.43 -22.31
N SER A 137 -6.31 17.73 -22.50
CA SER A 137 -6.28 18.71 -21.40
C SER A 137 -7.29 18.39 -20.28
N THR A 138 -8.35 17.63 -20.59
CA THR A 138 -9.35 17.16 -19.62
C THR A 138 -9.00 15.81 -18.97
N ALA A 139 -7.87 15.19 -19.31
CA ALA A 139 -7.50 13.87 -18.82
C ALA A 139 -7.48 13.78 -17.27
N PRO A 140 -6.95 14.76 -16.51
CA PRO A 140 -7.08 14.78 -15.05
C PRO A 140 -8.52 14.69 -14.55
N SER A 141 -9.45 15.45 -15.16
CA SER A 141 -10.86 15.44 -14.78
C SER A 141 -11.53 14.10 -15.10
N LEU A 142 -11.17 13.48 -16.23
CA LEU A 142 -11.67 12.16 -16.62
C LEU A 142 -11.19 11.06 -15.65
N ILE A 143 -9.94 11.14 -15.17
CA ILE A 143 -9.43 10.24 -14.11
C ILE A 143 -10.27 10.39 -12.84
N CYS A 144 -10.51 11.63 -12.39
CA CYS A 144 -11.33 11.89 -11.21
C CYS A 144 -12.75 11.34 -11.36
N LEU A 145 -13.38 11.54 -12.53
CA LEU A 145 -14.73 11.04 -12.81
C LEU A 145 -14.83 9.51 -12.78
N TRP A 146 -13.83 8.82 -13.32
CA TRP A 146 -13.79 7.36 -13.28
C TRP A 146 -13.64 6.84 -11.85
N ILE A 147 -12.77 7.47 -11.05
CA ILE A 147 -12.64 7.12 -9.63
C ILE A 147 -13.94 7.45 -8.88
N LEU A 148 -14.59 8.57 -9.19
CA LEU A 148 -15.87 8.97 -8.61
C LEU A 148 -16.97 7.95 -8.89
N SER A 149 -17.05 7.45 -10.12
CA SER A 149 -18.09 6.49 -10.51
C SER A 149 -17.98 5.14 -9.80
N GLU A 150 -16.79 4.72 -9.41
CA GLU A 150 -16.54 3.42 -8.77
C GLU A 150 -16.44 3.52 -7.23
N CYS A 151 -15.80 4.58 -6.74
CA CYS A 151 -15.39 4.68 -5.35
C CYS A 151 -16.16 5.73 -4.57
N ASP A 152 -16.58 6.85 -5.15
CA ASP A 152 -17.17 7.91 -4.34
C ASP A 152 -18.65 7.67 -4.00
N THR A 153 -19.04 8.19 -2.85
CA THR A 153 -20.38 8.06 -2.29
C THR A 153 -21.27 9.27 -2.58
N ILE A 154 -20.78 10.17 -3.43
CA ILE A 154 -21.50 11.31 -4.00
C ILE A 154 -21.64 11.13 -5.50
N ASP A 155 -22.65 11.78 -6.10
CA ASP A 155 -22.78 11.90 -7.55
C ASP A 155 -21.94 13.08 -8.10
N ILE A 156 -21.99 13.26 -9.43
CA ILE A 156 -21.32 14.37 -10.13
C ILE A 156 -21.85 15.76 -9.74
N ASN A 157 -22.98 15.84 -9.03
CA ASN A 157 -23.56 17.08 -8.53
C ASN A 157 -23.33 17.25 -7.02
N ASN A 158 -22.45 16.44 -6.43
CA ASN A 158 -22.14 16.41 -5.00
C ASN A 158 -23.33 16.00 -4.10
N ASN A 159 -24.32 15.30 -4.66
CA ASN A 159 -25.42 14.75 -3.87
C ASN A 159 -25.02 13.38 -3.32
N PRO A 160 -25.36 13.07 -2.06
CA PRO A 160 -25.11 11.75 -1.49
C PRO A 160 -25.89 10.68 -2.26
N LEU A 161 -25.21 9.60 -2.61
CA LEU A 161 -25.84 8.42 -3.20
C LEU A 161 -26.70 7.69 -2.16
N GLY A 162 -27.72 6.99 -2.64
CA GLY A 162 -28.61 6.20 -1.78
C GLY A 162 -27.87 5.13 -0.97
N PRO A 163 -28.39 4.74 0.20
CA PRO A 163 -27.72 3.83 1.13
C PRO A 163 -27.48 2.42 0.56
N ASP A 164 -28.24 2.02 -0.46
CA ASP A 164 -28.10 0.71 -1.13
C ASP A 164 -26.95 0.65 -2.14
N VAL A 165 -26.33 1.80 -2.46
CA VAL A 165 -25.24 1.88 -3.44
C VAL A 165 -23.91 1.55 -2.77
N ILE A 166 -23.47 0.30 -2.89
CA ILE A 166 -22.16 -0.14 -2.42
C ILE A 166 -21.08 0.41 -3.35
N ARG A 167 -20.06 1.05 -2.76
CA ARG A 167 -18.91 1.62 -3.47
C ARG A 167 -17.62 0.95 -3.07
N SER A 168 -16.66 0.94 -4.00
CA SER A 168 -15.32 0.41 -3.75
C SER A 168 -14.58 1.23 -2.67
N SER A 169 -13.62 0.61 -1.99
CA SER A 169 -12.87 1.24 -0.89
C SER A 169 -11.87 2.28 -1.38
N PHE A 170 -11.37 3.12 -0.47
CA PHE A 170 -10.28 4.05 -0.79
C PHE A 170 -9.02 3.35 -1.34
N SER A 171 -8.67 2.16 -0.81
CA SER A 171 -7.58 1.33 -1.37
C SER A 171 -7.79 1.00 -2.86
N HIS A 172 -9.03 0.81 -3.29
CA HIS A 172 -9.31 0.57 -4.71
C HIS A 172 -9.11 1.83 -5.54
N ALA A 173 -9.55 3.00 -5.05
CA ALA A 173 -9.28 4.29 -5.68
C ALA A 173 -7.77 4.54 -5.86
N GLN A 174 -6.96 4.20 -4.84
CA GLN A 174 -5.50 4.29 -4.94
C GLN A 174 -4.94 3.39 -6.05
N LYS A 175 -5.49 2.18 -6.24
CA LYS A 175 -5.10 1.28 -7.34
C LYS A 175 -5.50 1.82 -8.71
N MET A 176 -6.69 2.40 -8.82
CA MET A 176 -7.16 3.05 -10.05
C MET A 176 -6.22 4.19 -10.46
N ARG A 177 -5.84 5.05 -9.52
CA ARG A 177 -4.88 6.13 -9.76
C ARG A 177 -3.48 5.61 -10.09
N ALA A 178 -2.95 4.67 -9.30
CA ALA A 178 -1.66 4.03 -9.54
C ALA A 178 -1.57 3.39 -10.94
N CYS A 179 -2.67 2.80 -11.40
CA CYS A 179 -2.80 2.31 -12.77
C CYS A 179 -2.60 3.44 -13.77
N MET A 180 -3.34 4.56 -13.65
CA MET A 180 -3.21 5.70 -14.56
C MET A 180 -1.80 6.29 -14.55
N THR A 181 -1.19 6.47 -13.38
CA THR A 181 0.18 6.97 -13.25
C THR A 181 1.19 6.06 -13.96
N TYR A 182 1.07 4.74 -13.80
CA TYR A 182 1.91 3.78 -14.50
C TYR A 182 1.67 3.82 -16.01
N THR A 183 0.40 3.81 -16.44
CA THR A 183 0.02 3.82 -17.86
C THR A 183 0.58 5.04 -18.57
N PHE A 184 0.26 6.24 -18.10
CA PHE A 184 0.73 7.48 -18.71
C PHE A 184 2.24 7.67 -18.59
N GLY A 185 2.81 7.35 -17.43
CA GLY A 185 4.23 7.52 -17.20
C GLY A 185 5.08 6.57 -18.05
N ARG A 186 4.69 5.29 -18.13
CA ARG A 186 5.52 4.23 -18.70
C ARG A 186 5.05 3.75 -20.07
N LEU A 187 3.77 3.44 -20.25
CA LEU A 187 3.28 2.92 -21.53
C LEU A 187 3.24 4.03 -22.59
N TYR A 188 3.01 5.27 -22.17
CA TYR A 188 2.96 6.45 -23.04
C TYR A 188 4.15 7.40 -22.87
N GLY A 189 5.13 7.06 -22.03
CA GLY A 189 6.41 7.75 -21.94
C GLY A 189 6.38 9.18 -21.36
N LEU A 190 5.30 9.58 -20.67
CA LEU A 190 5.15 10.95 -20.14
C LEU A 190 5.96 11.22 -18.88
N GLY A 191 6.63 10.21 -18.33
CA GLY A 191 7.46 10.44 -17.16
C GLY A 191 6.67 10.61 -15.85
N LYS A 192 7.38 11.04 -14.81
CA LYS A 192 6.82 11.41 -13.49
C LYS A 192 6.59 12.92 -13.38
N GLN A 193 6.68 13.62 -14.51
CA GLN A 193 6.58 15.07 -14.54
C GLN A 193 5.18 15.50 -14.08
N ALA A 194 5.15 16.52 -13.22
CA ALA A 194 3.90 17.11 -12.76
C ALA A 194 3.10 17.61 -13.96
N TRP A 195 1.78 17.40 -13.92
CA TRP A 195 0.89 17.93 -14.93
C TRP A 195 0.92 19.45 -14.93
N THR A 196 1.15 20.07 -16.08
CA THR A 196 1.11 21.53 -16.25
C THR A 196 0.23 21.91 -17.42
N GLU A 197 -0.56 22.97 -17.24
CA GLU A 197 -1.39 23.55 -18.29
C GLU A 197 -0.87 24.94 -18.63
N HIS A 198 -0.36 25.10 -19.84
CA HIS A 198 0.09 26.37 -20.37
C HIS A 198 -0.96 26.94 -21.31
N ARG A 199 -1.33 28.21 -21.11
CA ARG A 199 -2.22 28.90 -22.02
C ARG A 199 -1.40 29.47 -23.18
N GLY A 200 -1.50 28.81 -24.33
CA GLY A 200 -0.85 29.24 -25.56
C GLY A 200 -1.53 30.45 -26.23
N PRO A 201 -0.87 31.04 -27.23
CA PRO A 201 -1.46 32.10 -28.05
C PRO A 201 -2.77 31.63 -28.69
N GLY A 202 -3.86 32.39 -28.53
CA GLY A 202 -5.18 32.05 -29.05
C GLY A 202 -6.09 31.27 -28.08
N GLY A 203 -5.70 31.10 -26.81
CA GLY A 203 -6.54 30.48 -25.78
C GLY A 203 -6.55 28.94 -25.82
N LYS A 204 -5.73 28.33 -26.68
CA LYS A 204 -5.46 26.89 -26.67
C LYS A 204 -4.67 26.53 -25.41
N ILE A 205 -5.08 25.45 -24.76
CA ILE A 205 -4.43 24.96 -23.53
C ILE A 205 -3.50 23.83 -23.94
N ASP A 206 -2.20 24.10 -23.91
CA ASP A 206 -1.16 23.11 -24.13
C ASP A 206 -0.85 22.46 -22.79
N SER A 207 -1.11 21.16 -22.68
CA SER A 207 -0.94 20.40 -21.45
C SER A 207 0.24 19.45 -21.59
N SER A 208 1.07 19.33 -20.55
CA SER A 208 2.22 18.43 -20.53
C SER A 208 2.39 17.76 -19.16
N GLY A 209 3.09 16.63 -19.14
CA GLY A 209 3.32 15.82 -17.93
C GLY A 209 2.29 14.70 -17.76
N ASN A 210 2.31 14.05 -16.60
CA ASN A 210 1.44 12.91 -16.32
C ASN A 210 0.11 13.38 -15.70
N PRO A 211 -1.05 13.16 -16.35
CA PRO A 211 -2.33 13.69 -15.87
C PRO A 211 -2.77 13.12 -14.51
N SER A 212 -2.31 11.91 -14.15
CA SER A 212 -2.58 11.28 -12.85
C SER A 212 -1.80 11.93 -11.69
N VAL A 213 -0.73 12.65 -12.02
CA VAL A 213 0.14 13.40 -11.09
C VAL A 213 -0.27 14.89 -11.05
N SER A 214 -1.48 15.21 -11.50
CA SER A 214 -2.00 16.58 -11.43
C SER A 214 -2.42 16.98 -10.02
N GLU A 215 -2.39 18.29 -9.76
CA GLU A 215 -2.94 18.87 -8.52
C GLU A 215 -4.42 18.48 -8.35
N LEU A 216 -5.20 18.52 -9.44
CA LEU A 216 -6.62 18.18 -9.45
C LEU A 216 -6.87 16.75 -8.93
N VAL A 217 -6.18 15.76 -9.51
CA VAL A 217 -6.34 14.34 -9.11
C VAL A 217 -5.94 14.14 -7.66
N SER A 218 -4.88 14.79 -7.21
CA SER A 218 -4.37 14.65 -5.85
C SER A 218 -5.33 15.26 -4.81
N ARG A 219 -5.81 16.48 -5.05
CA ARG A 219 -6.81 17.12 -4.17
C ARG A 219 -8.12 16.35 -4.13
N TYR A 220 -8.54 15.78 -5.26
CA TYR A 220 -9.69 14.89 -5.33
C TYR A 220 -9.48 13.63 -4.48
N MET A 221 -8.32 12.96 -4.59
CA MET A 221 -8.00 11.77 -3.79
C MET A 221 -7.99 12.06 -2.29
N LEU A 222 -7.40 13.18 -1.86
CA LEU A 222 -7.42 13.60 -0.45
C LEU A 222 -8.84 13.86 0.04
N SER A 223 -9.67 14.53 -0.77
CA SER A 223 -11.07 14.80 -0.42
C SER A 223 -11.89 13.51 -0.35
N LEU A 224 -11.69 12.59 -1.29
CA LEU A 224 -12.28 11.25 -1.29
C LEU A 224 -11.87 10.47 -0.03
N HIS A 225 -10.60 10.56 0.37
CA HIS A 225 -10.09 9.93 1.57
C HIS A 225 -10.83 10.39 2.82
N ARG A 226 -10.95 11.71 3.02
CA ARG A 226 -11.68 12.31 4.15
C ARG A 226 -13.13 11.83 4.19
N ARG A 227 -13.84 11.86 3.05
CA ARG A 227 -15.23 11.38 2.95
C ARG A 227 -15.36 9.88 3.28
N LYS A 228 -14.41 9.07 2.84
CA LYS A 228 -14.39 7.62 3.08
C LYS A 228 -14.18 7.30 4.57
N ILE A 229 -13.25 8.00 5.23
CA ILE A 229 -13.03 7.86 6.67
C ILE A 229 -14.27 8.23 7.47
N GLN A 230 -14.94 9.35 7.12
CA GLN A 230 -16.17 9.78 7.80
C GLN A 230 -17.30 8.72 7.71
N LYS A 231 -17.32 7.93 6.64
CA LYS A 231 -18.26 6.81 6.44
C LYS A 231 -17.79 5.48 7.02
N GLY A 232 -16.69 5.48 7.78
CA GLY A 232 -16.15 4.29 8.44
C GLY A 232 -15.30 3.40 7.53
N ASP A 233 -14.85 3.88 6.36
CA ASP A 233 -13.83 3.18 5.59
C ASP A 233 -12.46 3.39 6.27
N VAL A 234 -12.14 2.50 7.22
CA VAL A 234 -10.88 2.52 7.98
C VAL A 234 -9.71 1.95 7.14
N SER A 235 -9.74 2.14 5.82
CA SER A 235 -8.74 1.61 4.88
C SER A 235 -7.32 2.15 5.09
N THR A 236 -7.06 2.99 6.09
CA THR A 236 -5.70 3.38 6.49
C THR A 236 -5.08 2.36 7.41
N SER A 237 -4.50 1.32 6.81
CA SER A 237 -3.62 0.33 7.45
C SER A 237 -2.23 0.89 7.77
N ALA A 238 -2.19 2.12 8.31
CA ALA A 238 -1.02 2.96 8.38
C ALA A 238 -0.75 3.54 9.77
N ARG A 239 -1.55 3.22 10.80
CA ARG A 239 -1.23 3.66 12.18
C ARG A 239 0.09 3.04 12.64
N ALA A 240 0.94 3.84 13.27
CA ALA A 240 2.18 3.35 13.84
C ALA A 240 1.96 2.27 14.91
N MET A 241 2.73 1.19 14.82
CA MET A 241 2.78 0.21 15.89
C MET A 241 3.53 0.79 17.08
N ASP A 242 2.88 0.89 18.24
CA ASP A 242 3.53 1.39 19.45
C ASP A 242 4.14 0.26 20.29
N ILE A 243 5.17 0.59 21.06
CA ILE A 243 5.86 -0.36 21.94
C ILE A 243 4.94 -0.87 23.04
N SER A 244 4.08 -0.02 23.62
CA SER A 244 3.13 -0.48 24.64
C SER A 244 2.17 -1.54 24.08
N ILE A 245 1.86 -1.48 22.79
CA ILE A 245 1.06 -2.50 22.11
C ILE A 245 1.88 -3.77 21.91
N LEU A 246 3.14 -3.66 21.48
CA LEU A 246 4.03 -4.82 21.33
C LEU A 246 4.28 -5.54 22.66
N GLU A 247 4.42 -4.81 23.76
CA GLU A 247 4.56 -5.34 25.12
C GLU A 247 3.29 -6.08 25.56
N ARG A 248 2.11 -5.45 25.44
CA ARG A 248 0.84 -6.14 25.74
C ARG A 248 0.60 -7.38 24.88
N LEU A 249 0.97 -7.33 23.60
CA LEU A 249 0.93 -8.50 22.72
C LEU A 249 1.88 -9.58 23.24
N TYR A 250 3.08 -9.22 23.69
CA TYR A 250 4.02 -10.18 24.27
C TYR A 250 3.44 -10.83 25.53
N ASP A 251 2.98 -10.03 26.49
CA ASP A 251 2.43 -10.54 27.75
C ASP A 251 1.24 -11.47 27.51
N TYR A 252 0.33 -11.10 26.61
CA TYR A 252 -0.78 -11.95 26.25
C TYR A 252 -0.35 -13.25 25.57
N ASN A 253 0.64 -13.19 24.67
CA ASN A 253 1.06 -14.35 23.89
C ASN A 253 1.95 -15.33 24.66
N PHE A 254 2.70 -14.85 25.66
CA PHE A 254 3.76 -15.62 26.33
C PHE A 254 3.57 -15.79 27.83
N THR A 255 2.76 -14.96 28.47
CA THR A 255 2.52 -15.02 29.92
C THR A 255 1.11 -15.51 30.26
N ASN A 256 0.13 -15.35 29.35
CA ASN A 256 -1.23 -15.83 29.59
C ASN A 256 -1.29 -17.38 29.63
N PRO A 257 -1.65 -17.99 30.78
CA PRO A 257 -1.69 -19.46 30.91
C PRO A 257 -2.68 -20.12 29.95
N GLU A 258 -3.81 -19.48 29.62
CA GLU A 258 -4.80 -20.05 28.70
C GLU A 258 -4.23 -20.19 27.28
N VAL A 259 -3.31 -19.31 26.91
CA VAL A 259 -2.65 -19.29 25.59
C VAL A 259 -1.43 -20.21 25.56
N VAL A 260 -0.62 -20.18 26.62
CA VAL A 260 0.68 -20.87 26.69
C VAL A 260 0.53 -22.38 26.92
N THR A 261 -0.49 -22.81 27.68
CA THR A 261 -0.66 -24.22 28.07
C THR A 261 -1.28 -25.07 26.95
N GLU A 262 -1.89 -24.44 25.95
CA GLU A 262 -2.58 -25.12 24.87
C GLU A 262 -1.68 -25.47 23.67
N VAL A 263 -0.68 -26.34 23.88
CA VAL A 263 -0.19 -27.18 22.77
C VAL A 263 -1.25 -28.26 22.50
N ARG A 264 -2.42 -27.85 21.98
CA ARG A 264 -3.50 -28.76 21.63
C ARG A 264 -2.97 -29.71 20.56
N ARG A 265 -2.78 -30.99 20.91
CA ARG A 265 -2.59 -32.06 19.91
C ARG A 265 -3.72 -31.92 18.90
N TYR A 266 -3.37 -31.81 17.62
CA TYR A 266 -4.34 -31.64 16.53
C TYR A 266 -5.55 -32.56 16.75
N ARG A 267 -6.70 -31.96 17.06
CA ARG A 267 -8.00 -32.62 17.00
C ARG A 267 -8.65 -32.15 15.71
N ALA A 268 -9.07 -33.09 14.86
CA ALA A 268 -9.92 -32.76 13.74
C ALA A 268 -11.20 -32.12 14.30
N GLY A 269 -11.35 -30.81 14.13
CA GLY A 269 -12.48 -30.07 14.68
C GLY A 269 -13.78 -30.49 13.99
N ASN A 270 -14.84 -30.67 14.75
CA ASN A 270 -16.19 -30.75 14.20
C ASN A 270 -16.54 -29.40 13.58
N ARG A 271 -16.91 -29.40 12.29
CA ARG A 271 -17.25 -28.21 11.49
C ARG A 271 -18.49 -27.43 12.00
N ARG A 272 -19.03 -27.79 13.18
CA ARG A 272 -20.34 -27.37 13.71
C ARG A 272 -20.26 -26.56 15.01
N GLU A 273 -19.11 -26.48 15.68
CA GLU A 273 -18.98 -25.66 16.89
C GLU A 273 -18.54 -24.23 16.56
N PRO A 274 -19.20 -23.19 17.13
CA PRO A 274 -18.75 -21.82 16.96
C PRO A 274 -17.40 -21.66 17.66
N LYS A 275 -16.36 -21.40 16.87
CA LYS A 275 -15.04 -21.09 17.40
C LYS A 275 -15.10 -19.73 18.09
N SER A 276 -14.61 -19.65 19.32
CA SER A 276 -14.37 -18.37 19.99
C SER A 276 -13.50 -17.49 19.09
N LEU A 277 -13.75 -16.18 19.06
CA LEU A 277 -12.93 -15.20 18.32
C LEU A 277 -11.45 -15.30 18.71
N HIS A 278 -11.17 -15.72 19.95
CA HIS A 278 -9.84 -15.88 20.53
C HIS A 278 -9.18 -17.24 20.18
N ASP A 279 -9.91 -18.19 19.60
CA ASP A 279 -9.41 -19.53 19.21
C ASP A 279 -8.96 -19.56 17.73
N TRP A 280 -8.16 -18.57 17.35
CA TRP A 280 -7.68 -18.37 15.97
C TRP A 280 -6.25 -18.86 15.75
N GLY A 281 -5.42 -18.90 16.80
CA GLY A 281 -4.00 -19.25 16.71
C GLY A 281 -3.43 -19.72 18.04
N GLY A 282 -2.63 -20.77 17.99
CA GLY A 282 -1.97 -21.34 19.17
C GLY A 282 -0.56 -20.77 19.40
N PRO A 283 0.22 -21.41 20.29
CA PRO A 283 1.57 -20.96 20.64
C PRO A 283 2.50 -20.78 19.42
N MET A 284 2.41 -21.65 18.41
CA MET A 284 3.26 -21.60 17.22
C MET A 284 2.96 -20.37 16.37
N ALA A 285 1.68 -20.13 16.04
CA ALA A 285 1.27 -18.96 15.29
C ALA A 285 1.68 -17.66 15.99
N ARG A 286 1.48 -17.58 17.32
CA ARG A 286 1.80 -16.40 18.13
C ARG A 286 3.31 -16.15 18.21
N ASN A 287 4.12 -17.21 18.32
CA ASN A 287 5.57 -17.12 18.23
C ASN A 287 6.06 -16.62 16.87
N ALA A 288 5.51 -17.17 15.78
CA ALA A 288 5.84 -16.72 14.42
C ALA A 288 5.54 -15.23 14.26
N LEU A 289 4.34 -14.82 14.67
CA LEU A 289 3.89 -13.44 14.60
C LEU A 289 4.79 -12.50 15.40
N HIS A 290 5.13 -12.84 16.64
CA HIS A 290 5.97 -11.99 17.46
C HIS A 290 7.36 -11.78 16.83
N ALA A 291 7.97 -12.84 16.27
CA ALA A 291 9.21 -12.71 15.51
C ALA A 291 9.02 -11.83 14.26
N ILE A 292 7.92 -12.00 13.51
CA ILE A 292 7.61 -11.16 12.34
C ILE A 292 7.48 -9.68 12.74
N TYR A 293 6.77 -9.39 13.84
CA TYR A 293 6.54 -8.04 14.32
C TYR A 293 7.86 -7.34 14.63
N LEU A 294 8.73 -7.98 15.42
CA LEU A 294 9.98 -7.38 15.83
C LEU A 294 10.98 -7.23 14.67
N ILE A 295 11.05 -8.20 13.76
CA ILE A 295 11.91 -8.07 12.56
C ILE A 295 11.40 -6.96 11.65
N ALA A 296 10.08 -6.86 11.41
CA ALA A 296 9.50 -5.78 10.62
C ALA A 296 9.76 -4.40 11.25
N PHE A 297 9.61 -4.32 12.57
CA PHE A 297 9.76 -3.11 13.37
C PHE A 297 11.21 -2.63 13.42
N PHE A 298 12.15 -3.48 13.88
CA PHE A 298 13.54 -3.08 14.05
C PHE A 298 14.31 -2.93 12.74
N CYS A 299 14.03 -3.74 11.72
CA CYS A 299 14.71 -3.65 10.42
C CYS A 299 14.01 -2.70 9.44
N LEU A 300 12.91 -2.05 9.85
CA LEU A 300 12.08 -1.19 9.01
C LEU A 300 11.65 -1.89 7.70
N LEU A 301 11.32 -3.18 7.80
CA LEU A 301 10.96 -4.01 6.64
C LEU A 301 9.45 -3.97 6.37
N ARG A 302 9.07 -4.11 5.10
CA ARG A 302 7.69 -4.45 4.76
C ARG A 302 7.40 -5.88 5.20
N ILE A 303 6.16 -6.16 5.59
CA ILE A 303 5.76 -7.53 5.97
C ILE A 303 6.05 -8.53 4.86
N ASP A 304 5.77 -8.21 3.59
CA ASP A 304 6.10 -9.11 2.47
C ASP A 304 7.60 -9.42 2.35
N GLU A 305 8.48 -8.49 2.76
CA GLU A 305 9.93 -8.72 2.80
C GLU A 305 10.27 -9.68 3.95
N VAL A 306 9.68 -9.47 5.13
CA VAL A 306 9.87 -10.34 6.30
C VAL A 306 9.39 -11.77 6.03
N LEU A 307 8.19 -11.93 5.46
CA LEU A 307 7.61 -13.25 5.16
C LEU A 307 8.43 -14.05 4.14
N LYS A 308 9.25 -13.37 3.32
CA LYS A 308 10.13 -13.99 2.32
C LYS A 308 11.54 -14.27 2.84
N ILE A 309 11.85 -13.93 4.09
CA ILE A 309 13.14 -14.27 4.70
C ILE A 309 13.33 -15.79 4.68
N ARG A 310 14.51 -16.20 4.21
CA ARG A 310 14.94 -17.60 4.20
C ARG A 310 16.00 -17.82 5.27
N LEU A 311 16.12 -19.05 5.75
CA LEU A 311 17.03 -19.39 6.85
C LEU A 311 18.51 -19.20 6.47
N ASP A 312 18.85 -19.38 5.20
CA ASP A 312 20.18 -19.14 4.61
C ASP A 312 20.59 -17.66 4.58
N GLN A 313 19.68 -16.73 4.87
CA GLN A 313 19.93 -15.29 4.97
C GLN A 313 20.26 -14.84 6.40
N ILE A 314 20.25 -15.77 7.36
CA ILE A 314 20.42 -15.49 8.78
C ILE A 314 21.74 -16.11 9.25
N GLU A 315 22.64 -15.26 9.70
CA GLU A 315 23.89 -15.67 10.35
C GLU A 315 23.81 -15.35 11.83
N VAL A 316 24.10 -16.33 12.67
CA VAL A 316 24.10 -16.18 14.13
C VAL A 316 25.54 -16.22 14.62
N ASP A 317 25.93 -15.19 15.35
CA ASP A 317 27.28 -14.99 15.89
C ASP A 317 27.17 -14.56 17.36
N GLY A 318 27.17 -15.53 18.27
CA GLY A 318 26.96 -15.30 19.70
C GLY A 318 25.63 -14.60 19.98
N ASP A 319 25.71 -13.39 20.55
CA ASP A 319 24.55 -12.55 20.90
C ASP A 319 24.08 -11.64 19.76
N LYS A 320 24.54 -11.91 18.52
CA LYS A 320 24.26 -11.08 17.35
C LYS A 320 23.66 -11.94 16.24
N VAL A 321 22.67 -11.37 15.54
CA VAL A 321 22.10 -11.93 14.33
C VAL A 321 22.31 -10.96 13.18
N THR A 322 22.90 -11.45 12.10
CA THR A 322 23.03 -10.71 10.85
C THR A 322 22.00 -11.24 9.85
N LEU A 323 21.14 -10.35 9.35
CA LEU A 323 20.16 -10.66 8.32
C LEU A 323 20.56 -10.00 7.00
N THR A 324 20.84 -10.81 5.99
CA THR A 324 21.26 -10.37 4.65
C THR A 324 20.20 -10.73 3.62
N LEU A 325 19.44 -9.73 3.17
CA LEU A 325 18.38 -9.94 2.18
C LEU A 325 18.99 -10.00 0.77
N TRP A 326 18.60 -10.99 -0.02
CA TRP A 326 19.06 -11.12 -1.42
C TRP A 326 18.43 -10.09 -2.37
N TYR A 327 17.26 -9.57 -2.01
CA TYR A 327 16.55 -8.57 -2.80
C TYR A 327 15.82 -7.59 -1.89
N ARG A 328 15.94 -6.30 -2.19
CA ARG A 328 15.15 -5.22 -1.59
C ARG A 328 14.66 -4.30 -2.68
N LYS A 329 13.40 -3.86 -2.58
CA LYS A 329 12.80 -2.89 -3.51
C LYS A 329 13.66 -1.61 -3.63
N THR A 330 14.38 -1.24 -2.57
CA THR A 330 15.16 0.00 -2.49
C THR A 330 16.63 -0.11 -2.92
N HIS A 331 17.17 -1.31 -3.14
CA HIS A 331 18.57 -1.52 -3.53
C HIS A 331 18.67 -2.62 -4.59
N GLN A 332 18.44 -2.24 -5.84
CA GLN A 332 18.36 -3.16 -6.98
C GLN A 332 19.74 -3.56 -7.55
N TYR A 333 20.81 -2.82 -7.23
CA TYR A 333 22.19 -3.07 -7.71
C TYR A 333 23.06 -3.95 -6.79
N GLY A 334 22.46 -4.64 -5.81
CA GLY A 334 23.17 -5.70 -5.06
C GLY A 334 23.94 -5.29 -3.81
N ASP A 335 24.03 -4.00 -3.47
CA ASP A 335 24.66 -3.53 -2.22
C ASP A 335 23.67 -3.40 -1.05
N ILE A 336 22.93 -4.48 -0.75
CA ILE A 336 22.06 -4.51 0.43
C ILE A 336 22.94 -4.67 1.66
N LYS A 337 23.12 -3.57 2.41
CA LYS A 337 23.79 -3.63 3.71
C LYS A 337 23.03 -4.58 4.64
N PRO A 338 23.74 -5.45 5.38
CA PRO A 338 23.10 -6.40 6.27
C PRO A 338 22.51 -5.72 7.51
N PHE A 339 21.42 -6.29 8.03
CA PHE A 339 20.79 -5.89 9.28
C PHE A 339 21.47 -6.61 10.42
N VAL A 340 22.27 -5.88 11.20
CA VAL A 340 22.94 -6.41 12.38
C VAL A 340 22.09 -6.13 13.62
N LEU A 341 21.48 -7.18 14.17
CA LEU A 341 20.64 -7.13 15.35
C LEU A 341 21.41 -7.68 16.55
N HIS A 342 21.47 -6.91 17.63
CA HIS A 342 22.04 -7.35 18.90
C HIS A 342 20.95 -7.86 19.83
N CYS A 343 21.27 -8.88 20.63
CA CYS A 343 20.42 -9.30 21.72
C CYS A 343 20.26 -8.14 22.72
N LEU A 344 19.01 -7.81 23.04
CA LEU A 344 18.71 -6.78 24.04
C LEU A 344 18.89 -7.32 25.45
N ASN A 345 18.95 -6.43 26.45
CA ASN A 345 19.00 -6.82 27.86
C ASN A 345 17.72 -7.57 28.29
N ASP A 346 17.76 -8.20 29.47
CA ASP A 346 16.62 -8.99 29.96
C ASP A 346 15.38 -8.14 30.26
N TYR A 347 15.56 -6.88 30.65
CA TYR A 347 14.48 -5.92 30.84
C TYR A 347 13.67 -5.70 29.55
N ASP A 348 14.36 -5.60 28.41
CA ASP A 348 13.74 -5.41 27.09
C ASP A 348 13.54 -6.75 26.35
N SER A 349 13.42 -7.86 27.09
CA SER A 349 13.31 -9.19 26.49
C SER A 349 12.08 -9.36 25.59
N HIS A 350 10.98 -8.69 25.93
CA HIS A 350 9.74 -8.64 25.16
C HIS A 350 9.87 -7.91 23.80
N LEU A 351 10.90 -7.08 23.62
CA LEU A 351 11.20 -6.39 22.35
C LEU A 351 12.41 -6.99 21.63
N CYS A 352 13.03 -8.05 22.15
CA CYS A 352 14.29 -8.53 21.62
C CYS A 352 14.08 -9.35 20.33
N PRO A 353 14.43 -8.83 19.14
CA PRO A 353 14.23 -9.55 17.88
C PRO A 353 15.07 -10.83 17.81
N VAL A 354 16.26 -10.83 18.41
CA VAL A 354 17.17 -11.99 18.46
C VAL A 354 16.53 -13.13 19.27
N ARG A 355 16.00 -12.85 20.47
CA ARG A 355 15.33 -13.87 21.31
C ARG A 355 14.07 -14.40 20.62
N ALA A 356 13.26 -13.52 20.04
CA ALA A 356 12.04 -13.93 19.33
C ALA A 356 12.34 -14.82 18.12
N LEU A 357 13.35 -14.45 17.32
CA LEU A 357 13.80 -15.22 16.17
C LEU A 357 14.36 -16.59 16.59
N ALA A 358 15.22 -16.63 17.61
CA ALA A 358 15.78 -17.88 18.14
C ALA A 358 14.68 -18.81 18.67
N ASN A 359 13.69 -18.26 19.39
CA ASN A 359 12.57 -19.05 19.89
C ASN A 359 11.73 -19.62 18.73
N TRP A 360 11.45 -18.81 17.71
CA TRP A 360 10.73 -19.27 16.52
C TRP A 360 11.45 -20.39 15.78
N ILE A 361 12.76 -20.25 15.52
CA ILE A 361 13.57 -21.28 14.84
C ILE A 361 13.55 -22.58 15.65
N LYS A 362 13.73 -22.49 16.97
CA LYS A 362 13.72 -23.64 17.88
C LYS A 362 12.36 -24.35 17.89
N MET A 363 11.25 -23.61 17.95
CA MET A 363 9.89 -24.17 18.00
C MET A 363 9.45 -24.75 16.66
N SER A 364 9.68 -24.03 15.57
CA SER A 364 9.24 -24.41 14.23
C SER A 364 10.00 -25.61 13.66
N LYS A 365 11.23 -25.86 14.15
CA LYS A 365 12.14 -26.92 13.66
C LYS A 365 12.42 -26.83 12.17
N ILE A 366 12.34 -25.64 11.58
CA ILE A 366 12.65 -25.39 10.18
C ILE A 366 14.17 -25.37 10.04
N SER A 367 14.71 -26.27 9.21
CA SER A 367 16.15 -26.39 8.96
C SER A 367 16.61 -25.82 7.62
N GLN A 368 15.68 -25.48 6.72
CA GLN A 368 16.00 -24.94 5.39
C GLN A 368 14.79 -24.20 4.78
N GLY A 369 15.04 -23.35 3.78
CA GLY A 369 13.99 -22.66 3.02
C GLY A 369 13.43 -21.43 3.71
N TYR A 370 12.16 -21.10 3.45
CA TYR A 370 11.47 -19.98 4.06
C TYR A 370 11.32 -20.16 5.56
N LEU A 371 11.67 -19.11 6.31
CA LEU A 371 11.58 -19.09 7.77
C LEU A 371 10.13 -18.95 8.26
N PHE A 372 9.35 -18.10 7.60
CA PHE A 372 7.95 -17.84 7.98
C PHE A 372 7.00 -18.53 6.99
N ARG A 373 6.76 -19.81 7.23
CA ARG A 373 5.86 -20.62 6.40
C ARG A 373 4.40 -20.43 6.81
N ARG A 374 3.48 -20.72 5.90
CA ARG A 374 2.03 -20.71 6.16
C ARG A 374 1.72 -21.55 7.41
N ILE A 375 0.93 -21.02 8.35
CA ILE A 375 0.43 -21.82 9.48
C ILE A 375 -0.81 -22.60 9.02
N VAL A 376 -0.80 -23.91 9.24
CA VAL A 376 -1.88 -24.84 8.88
C VAL A 376 -2.63 -25.32 10.11
N SER A 377 -3.72 -26.04 9.89
CA SER A 377 -4.58 -26.57 10.95
C SER A 377 -3.79 -27.36 12.02
N GLY A 378 -4.12 -27.07 13.28
CA GLY A 378 -3.40 -27.61 14.43
C GLY A 378 -2.13 -26.85 14.78
N ASP A 379 -2.06 -25.56 14.43
CA ASP A 379 -1.01 -24.64 14.86
C ASP A 379 0.41 -25.11 14.51
N ARG A 380 0.59 -25.47 13.23
CA ARG A 380 1.86 -25.99 12.71
C ARG A 380 2.31 -25.22 11.48
N PRO A 381 3.62 -24.99 11.28
CA PRO A 381 4.13 -24.50 10.02
C PRO A 381 3.89 -25.53 8.92
N SER A 382 3.57 -25.08 7.72
CA SER A 382 3.43 -25.94 6.55
C SER A 382 4.73 -26.67 6.24
N ALA A 383 4.62 -27.95 5.85
CA ALA A 383 5.77 -28.71 5.36
C ALA A 383 6.30 -28.18 4.01
N SER A 384 5.44 -27.53 3.23
CA SER A 384 5.84 -26.93 1.95
C SER A 384 6.77 -25.73 2.15
N ASP A 385 7.77 -25.60 1.27
CA ASP A 385 8.66 -24.44 1.23
C ASP A 385 7.97 -23.26 0.52
N LYS A 386 6.90 -22.76 1.14
CA LYS A 386 6.16 -21.58 0.68
C LYS A 386 5.99 -20.59 1.85
N PRO A 387 6.21 -19.30 1.62
CA PRO A 387 6.04 -18.29 2.66
C PRO A 387 4.56 -18.16 3.03
N MET A 388 4.31 -17.70 4.25
CA MET A 388 3.00 -17.20 4.66
C MET A 388 2.56 -16.07 3.72
N THR A 389 1.27 -16.00 3.40
CA THR A 389 0.73 -14.88 2.62
C THR A 389 0.47 -13.69 3.53
N SER A 390 0.63 -12.47 3.01
CA SER A 390 0.29 -11.25 3.74
C SER A 390 -1.17 -11.20 4.19
N GLU A 391 -2.07 -11.86 3.47
CA GLU A 391 -3.47 -12.04 3.87
C GLU A 391 -3.60 -12.89 5.14
N GLN A 392 -2.93 -14.05 5.19
CA GLN A 392 -2.94 -14.89 6.40
C GLN A 392 -2.32 -14.14 7.58
N PHE A 393 -1.21 -13.43 7.34
CA PHE A 393 -0.58 -12.59 8.35
C PHE A 393 -1.56 -11.53 8.87
N LEU A 394 -2.18 -10.75 7.98
CA LEU A 394 -3.10 -9.67 8.36
C LEU A 394 -4.28 -10.21 9.17
N LEU A 395 -4.87 -11.32 8.73
CA LEU A 395 -5.97 -11.95 9.46
C LEU A 395 -5.54 -12.32 10.89
N MET A 396 -4.44 -13.07 11.02
CA MET A 396 -3.90 -13.49 12.31
C MET A 396 -3.51 -12.30 13.20
N TYR A 397 -2.87 -11.28 12.61
CA TYR A 397 -2.47 -10.07 13.30
C TYR A 397 -3.66 -9.28 13.85
N ARG A 398 -4.73 -9.10 13.07
CA ARG A 398 -5.95 -8.43 13.54
C ARG A 398 -6.61 -9.18 14.68
N HIS A 399 -6.64 -10.50 14.62
CA HIS A 399 -7.12 -11.31 15.74
C HIS A 399 -6.25 -11.16 17.00
N ASN A 400 -4.93 -11.12 16.84
CA ASN A 400 -4.00 -10.89 17.95
C ASN A 400 -4.19 -9.50 18.61
N LEU A 401 -4.52 -8.48 17.82
CA LEU A 401 -4.88 -7.16 18.36
C LEU A 401 -6.21 -7.19 19.12
N MET A 402 -7.22 -7.90 18.61
CA MET A 402 -8.50 -8.04 19.30
C MET A 402 -8.37 -8.77 20.64
N ASP A 403 -7.44 -9.73 20.75
CA ASP A 403 -7.15 -10.44 22.00
C ASP A 403 -6.73 -9.49 23.14
N ILE A 404 -6.03 -8.40 22.82
CA ILE A 404 -5.60 -7.37 23.78
C ILE A 404 -6.55 -6.16 23.82
N GLY A 405 -7.74 -6.27 23.23
CA GLY A 405 -8.75 -5.23 23.19
C GLY A 405 -8.40 -4.01 22.32
N VAL A 406 -7.46 -4.17 21.37
CA VAL A 406 -7.08 -3.10 20.44
C VAL A 406 -7.91 -3.21 19.15
N GLU A 407 -8.50 -2.10 18.72
CA GLU A 407 -9.22 -2.04 17.46
C GLU A 407 -8.27 -2.30 16.28
N PRO A 408 -8.53 -3.33 15.45
CA PRO A 408 -7.59 -3.73 14.40
C PRO A 408 -7.68 -2.90 13.11
N GLY A 409 -8.74 -2.12 12.90
CA GLY A 409 -9.01 -1.38 11.66
C GLY A 409 -7.85 -0.46 11.23
N PRO A 410 -7.34 0.41 12.13
CA PRO A 410 -6.25 1.35 11.82
C PRO A 410 -4.88 0.70 11.53
N TYR A 411 -4.73 -0.60 11.79
CA TYR A 411 -3.45 -1.29 11.70
C TYR A 411 -3.38 -2.23 10.50
N GLY A 412 -2.19 -2.33 9.89
CA GLY A 412 -1.89 -3.38 8.93
C GLY A 412 -0.42 -3.50 8.60
N THR A 413 -0.08 -3.86 7.36
CA THR A 413 1.28 -4.30 7.01
C THR A 413 2.34 -3.21 7.12
N HIS A 414 1.96 -1.93 7.08
CA HIS A 414 2.89 -0.80 7.20
C HIS A 414 3.08 -0.30 8.64
N SER A 415 2.23 -0.74 9.57
CA SER A 415 2.23 -0.28 10.96
C SER A 415 3.58 -0.51 11.66
N PHE A 416 4.22 -1.66 11.42
CA PHE A 416 5.51 -2.01 12.03
C PHE A 416 6.66 -1.14 11.51
N ARG A 417 6.71 -0.93 10.19
CA ARG A 417 7.74 -0.09 9.57
C ARG A 417 7.64 1.37 10.04
N ARG A 418 6.41 1.88 10.18
CA ARG A 418 6.14 3.22 10.73
C ARG A 418 6.50 3.30 12.21
N GLY A 419 5.98 2.38 13.02
CA GLY A 419 6.25 2.31 14.46
C GLY A 419 7.75 2.21 14.77
N GLY A 420 8.47 1.37 14.03
CA GLY A 420 9.92 1.25 14.15
C GLY A 420 10.64 2.55 13.82
N CYS A 421 10.21 3.28 12.79
CA CYS A 421 10.77 4.58 12.44
C CYS A 421 10.61 5.59 13.56
N GLN A 422 9.39 5.72 14.09
CA GLN A 422 9.08 6.62 15.21
C GLN A 422 9.85 6.23 16.48
N TYR A 423 9.95 4.94 16.79
CA TYR A 423 10.72 4.47 17.93
C TYR A 423 12.22 4.81 17.80
N LEU A 424 12.80 4.54 16.64
CA LEU A 424 14.22 4.84 16.39
C LEU A 424 14.49 6.35 16.47
N ALA A 425 13.57 7.18 15.97
CA ALA A 425 13.69 8.63 16.00
C ALA A 425 13.47 9.20 17.41
N SER A 426 12.34 8.91 18.05
CA SER A 426 11.90 9.57 19.28
C SER A 426 12.50 8.95 20.54
N VAL A 427 12.55 7.62 20.63
CA VAL A 427 12.99 6.91 21.84
C VAL A 427 14.47 6.60 21.78
N ARG A 428 14.96 6.04 20.67
CA ARG A 428 16.40 5.76 20.49
C ARG A 428 17.21 6.99 20.08
N ARG A 429 16.53 8.10 19.73
CA ARG A 429 17.15 9.38 19.34
C ARG A 429 18.16 9.23 18.20
N TRP A 430 17.86 8.36 17.23
CA TRP A 430 18.70 8.22 16.05
C TRP A 430 18.52 9.43 15.13
N PRO A 431 19.62 9.97 14.57
CA PRO A 431 19.49 11.02 13.57
C PRO A 431 18.82 10.46 12.31
N LEU A 432 17.99 11.27 11.65
CA LEU A 432 17.20 10.85 10.47
C LEU A 432 18.05 10.19 9.39
N ARG A 433 19.26 10.72 9.13
CA ARG A 433 20.20 10.14 8.17
C ARG A 433 20.55 8.67 8.47
N ARG A 434 20.76 8.34 9.75
CA ARG A 434 21.04 6.96 10.19
C ARG A 434 19.83 6.06 10.00
N ILE A 435 18.63 6.57 10.26
CA ILE A 435 17.38 5.84 10.05
C ILE A 435 17.17 5.58 8.55
N CYS A 436 17.40 6.58 7.69
CA CYS A 436 17.33 6.41 6.24
C CYS A 436 18.33 5.36 5.75
N GLU A 437 19.60 5.43 6.19
CA GLU A 437 20.61 4.44 5.82
C GLU A 437 20.21 3.02 6.27
N TRP A 438 19.71 2.88 7.50
CA TRP A 438 19.24 1.60 8.03
C TRP A 438 18.01 1.07 7.28
N GLY A 439 17.01 1.92 7.05
CA GLY A 439 15.77 1.57 6.35
C GLY A 439 15.92 1.39 4.84
N GLY A 440 17.09 1.71 4.28
CA GLY A 440 17.33 1.75 2.84
C GLY A 440 16.49 2.82 2.15
N TRP A 441 16.31 3.98 2.77
CA TRP A 441 15.62 5.14 2.22
C TRP A 441 16.61 6.18 1.69
N SER A 442 16.13 7.09 0.83
CA SER A 442 16.95 8.21 0.36
C SER A 442 17.45 9.04 1.55
N GLN A 443 18.73 9.42 1.48
CA GLN A 443 19.35 10.34 2.44
C GLN A 443 19.25 11.80 1.97
N GLU A 444 18.71 12.03 0.77
CA GLU A 444 18.51 13.38 0.23
C GLU A 444 17.35 14.06 0.95
N PHE A 445 17.57 15.30 1.39
CA PHE A 445 16.57 16.09 2.11
C PHE A 445 15.34 16.44 1.28
N THR A 446 15.45 16.41 -0.05
CA THR A 446 14.32 16.59 -0.98
C THR A 446 13.34 15.42 -0.94
N ASN A 447 13.74 14.27 -0.39
CA ASN A 447 12.92 13.08 -0.34
C ASN A 447 12.14 13.00 0.98
N MET A 448 10.84 13.27 0.93
CA MET A 448 9.96 13.32 2.10
C MET A 448 9.52 11.94 2.61
N THR A 449 10.08 10.84 2.08
CA THR A 449 9.69 9.47 2.44
C THR A 449 9.81 9.19 3.94
N ILE A 450 10.86 9.67 4.62
CA ILE A 450 11.00 9.44 6.06
C ILE A 450 9.95 10.19 6.89
N VAL A 451 9.58 11.40 6.47
CA VAL A 451 8.57 12.22 7.17
C VAL A 451 7.22 11.51 7.18
N LYS A 452 6.88 10.82 6.08
CA LYS A 452 5.68 9.97 6.04
C LYS A 452 5.67 8.90 7.12
N TYR A 453 6.80 8.34 7.51
CA TYR A 453 6.86 7.35 8.58
C TYR A 453 6.95 7.97 9.97
N LEU A 454 7.27 9.25 10.09
CA LEU A 454 7.34 9.96 11.37
C LEU A 454 6.02 10.60 11.76
N ILE A 455 5.27 11.14 10.79
CA ILE A 455 4.06 11.94 11.03
C ILE A 455 2.89 11.31 10.27
N SER A 456 1.75 11.12 10.95
CA SER A 456 0.46 10.83 10.31
C SER A 456 -0.67 11.38 11.15
N TRP A 457 -1.72 11.78 10.47
CA TRP A 457 -2.98 12.20 11.07
C TRP A 457 -3.63 11.09 11.93
N ASN A 458 -3.31 9.82 11.67
CA ASN A 458 -3.87 8.67 12.39
C ASN A 458 -3.01 8.25 13.61
N ASP A 459 -1.82 8.83 13.77
CA ASP A 459 -0.99 8.60 14.94
C ASP A 459 -1.55 9.45 16.10
N ASN A 460 -1.75 8.84 17.27
CA ASN A 460 -2.18 9.61 18.44
C ASN A 460 -1.00 10.50 18.88
N PRO A 461 -1.19 11.80 19.09
CA PRO A 461 -0.17 12.61 19.74
C PRO A 461 0.02 12.05 21.16
N ASN A 462 1.23 11.59 21.46
CA ASN A 462 1.57 11.06 22.78
C ASN A 462 1.57 12.14 23.87
N GLU A 463 1.59 13.42 23.47
CA GLU A 463 1.68 14.57 24.35
C GLU A 463 0.68 15.65 23.93
N SER A 464 0.07 16.30 24.92
CA SER A 464 -0.70 17.52 24.68
C SER A 464 0.22 18.63 24.20
N ARG A 465 -0.26 19.48 23.29
CA ARG A 465 0.49 20.64 22.81
C ARG A 465 0.94 21.56 23.96
N ASP A 466 0.15 21.64 25.02
CA ASP A 466 0.45 22.47 26.20
C ASP A 466 1.65 21.95 26.99
N ASP A 467 2.02 20.68 26.80
CA ASP A 467 3.08 20.03 27.55
C ASP A 467 4.45 20.08 26.85
N PHE A 468 4.54 20.50 25.58
CA PHE A 468 5.78 20.47 24.79
C PHE A 468 6.97 21.23 25.43
N LEU A 469 6.69 22.26 26.22
CA LEU A 469 7.71 23.04 26.94
C LEU A 469 7.54 22.96 28.46
N ASN A 470 6.75 22.00 28.95
CA ASN A 470 6.52 21.82 30.37
C ASN A 470 7.81 21.27 31.03
N PRO A 471 8.52 22.05 31.85
CA PRO A 471 9.79 21.62 32.43
C PRO A 471 9.63 20.49 33.45
N LYS A 472 8.40 20.15 33.84
CA LYS A 472 8.09 19.05 34.76
C LYS A 472 7.98 17.69 34.07
N GLN A 473 8.09 17.63 32.74
CA GLN A 473 7.96 16.41 31.95
C GLN A 473 9.30 15.79 31.52
N GLN A 474 10.44 16.46 31.73
CA GLN A 474 11.76 16.03 31.24
C GLN A 474 12.45 14.97 32.10
#